data_AF-A0A8B9DKB5-F1
#
_entry.id   AF-A0A8B9DKB5-F1
#
_cell.length_a   1.000
_cell.length_b   1.000
_cell.length_c   1.000
_cell.angle_alpha   90.00
_cell.angle_beta   90.00
_cell.angle_gamma   90.00
#
_symmetry.space_group_name_H-M   'P 1'
#
loop_
_entity.id
_entity.type
_entity.pdbx_description
1 polymer ?
#
loop_
_entity_poly.entity_id
_entity_poly.type
_entity_poly.pdbx_seq_one_letter_code
_entity_poly.pdbx_strand_id
1 'polypeptide(L)' 'MPGRGQSPFSSVIKCRAAVAWEAGKPLSLEEVEVAPPKAHEVRIKVIISIFNCIHYILGD' A
#
# COMPACT_ATOMS: atom_id res chain seq x y z
N MET A 1 14.56 7.56 7.74
CA MET A 1 13.19 8.09 7.77
C MET A 1 13.20 9.43 7.06
N PRO A 2 12.28 9.71 6.13
CA PRO A 2 12.26 11.00 5.43
C PRO A 2 12.04 12.12 6.46
N GLY A 3 12.66 13.26 6.19
CA GLY A 3 13.10 14.28 7.16
C GLY A 3 12.06 14.78 8.17
N ARG A 4 12.57 15.07 9.37
CA ARG A 4 11.86 15.75 10.47
C ARG A 4 11.27 17.06 9.96
N GLY A 5 9.94 17.18 9.88
CA GLY A 5 9.27 18.46 9.66
C GLY A 5 8.00 18.43 8.79
N GLN A 6 7.66 17.32 8.12
CA GLN A 6 6.44 17.23 7.31
C GLN A 6 5.44 16.29 7.99
N SER A 7 4.23 16.80 8.27
CA SER A 7 3.16 15.95 8.80
C SER A 7 2.85 14.83 7.79
N PRO A 8 2.81 13.55 8.18
CA PRO A 8 2.57 12.44 7.25
C PRO A 8 1.15 12.42 6.68
N PHE A 9 0.31 13.40 7.03
CA PHE A 9 -1.10 13.47 6.65
C PHE A 9 -1.33 14.29 5.39
N SER A 10 -0.46 15.28 5.11
CA SER A 10 -0.61 16.20 3.99
C SER A 10 0.30 15.89 2.80
N SER A 11 1.20 14.90 2.91
CA SER A 11 2.18 14.55 1.88
C SER A 11 1.94 13.17 1.26
N VAL A 12 2.43 13.03 0.02
CA VAL A 12 2.54 11.75 -0.68
C VAL A 12 3.63 10.91 0.00
N ILE A 13 3.30 9.67 0.34
CA ILE A 13 4.23 8.74 0.99
C ILE A 13 4.65 7.68 0.00
N LYS A 14 5.96 7.39 -0.06
CA LYS A 14 6.50 6.24 -0.77
C LYS A 14 6.51 5.03 0.14
N CYS A 15 5.87 3.93 -0.27
CA CYS A 15 5.92 2.67 0.44
C CYS A 15 6.11 1.50 -0.52
N ARG A 16 6.64 0.38 -0.02
CA ARG A 16 6.75 -0.84 -0.81
C ARG A 16 5.43 -1.61 -0.73
N ALA A 17 4.90 -2.00 -1.87
CA ALA A 17 3.69 -2.78 -1.98
C ALA A 17 3.91 -3.98 -2.91
N ALA A 18 3.13 -5.03 -2.69
CA ALA A 18 3.04 -6.15 -3.61
C ALA A 18 1.89 -5.85 -4.59
N VAL A 19 2.21 -5.60 -5.85
CA VAL A 19 1.28 -5.17 -6.89
C VAL A 19 0.90 -6.35 -7.78
N ALA A 20 -0.40 -6.59 -7.93
CA ALA A 20 -0.94 -7.52 -8.90
C ALA A 20 -1.18 -6.79 -10.22
N TRP A 21 -0.30 -6.99 -11.19
CA TRP A 21 -0.46 -6.40 -12.53
C TRP A 21 -1.44 -7.19 -13.39
N GLU A 22 -1.48 -8.51 -13.22
CA GLU A 22 -2.36 -9.43 -13.93
C GLU A 22 -2.81 -10.58 -13.02
N ALA A 23 -4.00 -11.14 -13.28
CA ALA A 23 -4.49 -12.31 -12.56
C ALA A 23 -3.61 -13.54 -12.83
N GLY A 24 -3.33 -14.33 -11.78
CA GLY A 24 -2.56 -15.56 -11.89
C GLY A 24 -1.03 -15.39 -12.04
N LYS A 25 -0.52 -14.16 -12.07
CA LYS A 25 0.93 -13.88 -11.99
C LYS A 25 1.37 -13.64 -10.54
N PRO A 26 2.63 -13.95 -10.20
CA PRO A 26 3.16 -13.60 -8.88
C PRO A 26 3.14 -12.08 -8.69
N LEU A 27 2.90 -11.64 -7.46
CA LEU A 27 2.89 -10.23 -7.11
C LEU A 27 4.28 -9.61 -7.29
N SER A 28 4.35 -8.43 -7.91
CA SER A 28 5.57 -7.65 -8.04
C SER A 28 5.80 -6.79 -6.81
N LEU A 29 6.96 -6.88 -6.17
CA LEU A 29 7.30 -6.03 -5.02
C LEU A 29 7.93 -4.72 -5.51
N GLU A 30 7.16 -3.63 -5.50
CA GLU A 30 7.55 -2.36 -6.09
C GLU A 30 7.26 -1.18 -5.15
N GLU A 31 7.89 -0.03 -5.39
CA GLU A 31 7.66 1.20 -4.63
C GLU A 31 6.47 1.97 -5.22
N VAL A 32 5.47 2.24 -4.39
CA VAL A 32 4.24 2.94 -4.76
C VAL A 32 4.12 4.25 -3.99
N GLU A 33 3.52 5.24 -4.65
CA GLU A 33 3.21 6.54 -4.07
C GLU A 33 1.75 6.57 -3.59
N VAL A 34 1.56 6.80 -2.29
CA VAL A 34 0.25 6.87 -1.65
C VAL A 34 -0.14 8.33 -1.43
N ALA A 35 -1.21 8.77 -2.10
CA ALA A 35 -1.76 10.11 -1.99
C ALA A 35 -2.44 10.37 -0.63
N PRO A 36 -2.49 11.63 -0.13
CA PRO A 36 -3.15 11.97 1.14
C PRO A 36 -4.63 11.57 1.13
N PRO A 37 -5.20 11.15 2.27
CA PRO A 37 -6.61 10.79 2.35
C PRO A 37 -7.47 12.05 2.12
N LYS A 38 -8.59 11.89 1.41
CA LYS A 38 -9.61 12.94 1.24
C LYS A 38 -10.56 12.96 2.44
N ALA A 39 -11.54 13.87 2.40
CA ALA A 39 -12.61 13.90 3.39
C ALA A 39 -13.33 12.53 3.42
N HIS A 40 -13.50 11.99 4.62
CA HIS A 40 -14.08 10.66 4.88
C HIS A 40 -13.26 9.44 4.42
N GLU A 41 -11.99 9.60 4.06
CA GLU A 41 -11.07 8.49 3.80
C GLU A 41 -10.11 8.27 4.98
N VAL A 42 -9.69 7.02 5.19
CA VAL A 42 -8.72 6.66 6.24
C VAL A 42 -7.48 6.03 5.60
N ARG A 43 -6.31 6.62 5.86
CA ARG A 43 -5.02 6.06 5.46
C ARG A 43 -4.49 5.17 6.58
N ILE A 44 -4.37 3.87 6.33
CA ILE A 44 -3.91 2.87 7.31
C ILE A 44 -2.46 2.48 7.03
N LYS A 45 -1.62 2.49 8.06
CA LYS A 45 -0.27 1.90 8.00
C LYS A 45 -0.35 0.43 8.38
N VAL A 46 -0.24 -0.46 7.39
CA VAL A 46 -0.18 -1.91 7.63
C VAL A 46 1.17 -2.25 8.25
N ILE A 47 1.17 -2.75 9.49
CA ILE A 47 2.40 -3.15 10.21
C ILE A 47 2.72 -4.61 9.89
N ILE A 48 1.70 -5.45 9.83
CA ILE A 48 1.79 -6.88 9.52
C ILE A 48 0.61 -7.22 8.63
N SER A 49 0.88 -7.97 7.56
CA SER A 49 -0.13 -8.70 6.79
C SER A 49 0.34 -10.14 6.66
N ILE A 50 -0.53 -11.09 6.98
CA ILE A 50 -0.21 -12.52 6.89
C ILE A 50 -0.57 -13.02 5.49
N PHE A 51 0.44 -13.51 4.77
CA PHE A 51 0.40 -13.77 3.32
C PHE A 51 -0.54 -14.91 2.88
N ASN A 52 -1.24 -15.58 3.80
CA ASN A 52 -2.06 -16.76 3.48
C ASN A 52 -3.51 -16.42 3.04
N CYS A 53 -4.02 -15.22 3.32
CA CYS A 53 -5.38 -14.83 2.88
C CYS A 53 -5.44 -14.15 1.50
N ILE A 54 -4.32 -13.79 0.89
CA ILE A 54 -4.30 -13.02 -0.38
C ILE A 54 -4.46 -13.91 -1.62
N HIS A 55 -4.46 -15.24 -1.48
CA HIS A 55 -4.64 -16.17 -2.59
C HIS A 55 -6.08 -16.18 -3.16
N TYR A 56 -7.06 -15.70 -2.39
CA TYR A 56 -8.49 -15.75 -2.77
C TYR A 56 -9.06 -14.42 -3.30
N ILE A 57 -8.23 -13.39 -3.58
CA ILE A 57 -8.75 -12.10 -4.09
C ILE A 57 -8.66 -11.98 -5.62
N LEU A 58 -8.12 -12.97 -6.34
CA LEU A 58 -8.11 -13.02 -7.81
C LEU A 58 -8.58 -14.39 -8.36
N GLY A 59 -9.52 -15.01 -7.67
CA GLY A 59 -10.01 -16.36 -7.99
C GLY A 59 -11.40 -16.64 -7.44
N ASP A 60 -12.33 -15.69 -7.63
CA ASP A 60 -13.76 -15.86 -7.91
C ASP A 60 -14.30 -14.53 -8.46
#